data_AF-A0A1W9QAH6-F1
#
_entry.id   AF-A0A1W9QAH6-F1
#
_cell.length_a   1.000
_cell.length_b   1.000
_cell.length_c   1.000
_cell.angle_alpha   90.00
_cell.angle_beta   90.00
_cell.angle_gamma   90.00
#
_symmetry.space_group_name_H-M   'P 1'
#
loop_
_entity.id
_entity.type
_entity.pdbx_description
1 polymer ?
#
loop_
_entity_poly.entity_id
_entity_poly.type
_entity_poly.pdbx_seq_one_letter_code
_entity_poly.pdbx_strand_id
1 'polypeptide(L)'
;MKDSYRPPEYPRREPSFEGLTTRELGMNIALASFSVLFLATLIACLVIRSETDNWRNAETPGLPLGLGLSTLLLVVLSAVLYRADRLLLRNAVDSFRFHLQAALGLGLVFLVTQGANTMSVLLGASLEGVRTLAIYSFFLLTGLHALHVLGGVVALLFLTGAREYSSSKREGVVLVRRYWDFLLAVWLVMMAAFAIF
;
A
#
# COMPACT_ATOMS: atom_id res chain seq x y z
N MET A 1 -28.27 -56.33 -5.99
CA MET A 1 -26.81 -56.19 -6.18
C MET A 1 -26.55 -54.73 -6.51
N LYS A 2 -26.34 -53.88 -5.48
CA LYS A 2 -26.01 -52.45 -5.66
C LYS A 2 -24.50 -52.35 -5.70
N ASP A 3 -23.97 -52.06 -6.87
CA ASP A 3 -22.55 -51.87 -7.08
C ASP A 3 -22.09 -50.63 -6.27
N SER A 4 -21.14 -50.85 -5.36
CA SER A 4 -20.66 -49.83 -4.43
C SER A 4 -19.68 -48.93 -5.18
N TYR A 5 -20.20 -47.89 -5.84
CA TYR A 5 -19.38 -46.87 -6.48
C TYR A 5 -18.43 -46.23 -5.46
N ARG A 6 -17.13 -46.55 -5.58
CA ARG A 6 -16.05 -45.90 -4.83
C ARG A 6 -15.49 -44.80 -5.72
N PRO A 7 -15.62 -43.51 -5.35
CA PRO A 7 -15.06 -42.44 -6.16
C PRO A 7 -13.54 -42.61 -6.26
N PRO A 8 -12.94 -42.26 -7.41
CA PRO A 8 -11.49 -42.31 -7.58
C PRO A 8 -10.81 -41.40 -6.55
N GLU A 9 -9.81 -41.94 -5.85
CA GLU A 9 -8.93 -41.13 -5.01
C GLU A 9 -8.13 -40.20 -5.91
N TYR A 10 -8.49 -38.92 -5.89
CA TYR A 10 -7.67 -37.90 -6.54
C TYR A 10 -6.35 -37.78 -5.76
N PRO A 11 -5.19 -37.86 -6.43
CA PRO A 11 -3.93 -37.57 -5.77
C PRO A 11 -4.02 -36.17 -5.18
N ARG A 12 -3.73 -36.07 -3.88
CA ARG A 12 -3.68 -34.80 -3.16
C ARG A 12 -2.68 -33.92 -3.93
N ARG A 13 -3.10 -32.74 -4.41
CA ARG A 13 -2.20 -31.82 -5.11
C ARG A 13 -1.05 -31.48 -4.15
N GLU A 14 0.10 -32.08 -4.39
CA GLU A 14 1.37 -31.66 -3.83
C GLU A 14 1.56 -30.18 -4.22
N PRO A 15 1.82 -29.26 -3.27
CA PRO A 15 2.06 -27.88 -3.61
C PRO A 15 3.26 -27.80 -4.57
N SER A 16 3.06 -27.19 -5.74
CA SER A 16 4.09 -27.07 -6.79
C SER A 16 5.27 -26.15 -6.39
N PHE A 17 5.16 -25.45 -5.27
CA PHE A 17 6.23 -24.70 -4.62
C PHE A 17 6.32 -25.17 -3.18
N GLU A 18 7.45 -25.78 -2.79
CA GLU A 18 7.70 -26.17 -1.40
C GLU A 18 7.58 -24.95 -0.49
N GLY A 19 6.60 -24.97 0.42
CA GLY A 19 6.48 -24.01 1.52
C GLY A 19 5.67 -22.72 1.24
N LEU A 20 5.12 -22.50 0.04
CA LEU A 20 4.28 -21.33 -0.25
C LEU A 20 2.83 -21.73 -0.58
N THR A 21 1.86 -21.07 0.06
CA THR A 21 0.45 -21.28 -0.29
C THR A 21 0.11 -20.62 -1.64
N THR A 22 -0.93 -21.10 -2.34
CA THR A 22 -1.40 -20.47 -3.59
C THR A 22 -1.70 -18.98 -3.43
N ARG A 23 -2.20 -18.59 -2.25
CA ARG A 23 -2.53 -17.19 -1.94
C ARG A 23 -1.28 -16.34 -1.73
N GLU A 24 -0.27 -16.89 -1.06
CA GLU A 24 1.03 -16.23 -0.90
C GLU A 24 1.76 -16.05 -2.23
N LEU A 25 1.73 -17.06 -3.10
CA LEU A 25 2.28 -16.96 -4.44
C LEU A 25 1.58 -15.86 -5.24
N GLY A 26 0.24 -15.84 -5.22
CA GLY A 26 -0.55 -14.80 -5.88
C GLY A 26 -0.21 -13.40 -5.38
N MET A 27 -0.04 -13.22 -4.06
CA MET A 27 0.39 -11.95 -3.47
C MET A 27 1.79 -11.56 -3.95
N ASN A 28 2.76 -12.47 -3.93
CA ASN A 28 4.12 -12.17 -4.35
C ASN A 28 4.19 -11.73 -5.81
N ILE A 29 3.45 -12.42 -6.70
CA ILE A 29 3.36 -12.04 -8.11
C ILE A 29 2.73 -10.65 -8.25
N ALA A 30 1.64 -10.37 -7.54
CA ALA A 30 0.99 -9.06 -7.57
C ALA A 30 1.93 -7.94 -7.09
N LEU A 31 2.66 -8.15 -5.98
CA LEU A 31 3.64 -7.20 -5.46
C LEU A 31 4.80 -6.98 -6.44
N ALA A 32 5.28 -8.03 -7.11
CA ALA A 32 6.29 -7.91 -8.15
C ALA A 32 5.79 -7.07 -9.34
N SER A 33 4.56 -7.32 -9.81
CA SER A 33 3.95 -6.52 -10.88
C SER A 33 3.78 -5.05 -10.49
N PHE A 34 3.31 -4.77 -9.27
CA PHE A 34 3.22 -3.39 -8.77
C PHE A 34 4.59 -2.74 -8.64
N SER A 35 5.61 -3.49 -8.22
CA SER A 35 6.99 -2.97 -8.14
C SER A 35 7.49 -2.48 -9.50
N VAL A 36 7.29 -3.26 -10.56
CA VAL A 36 7.66 -2.88 -11.93
C VAL A 36 6.89 -1.63 -12.36
N LEU A 37 5.58 -1.59 -12.11
CA LEU A 37 4.75 -0.44 -12.45
C LEU A 37 5.23 0.85 -11.74
N PHE A 38 5.44 0.81 -10.42
CA PHE A 38 5.91 1.97 -9.67
C PHE A 38 7.31 2.39 -10.10
N LEU A 39 8.23 1.44 -10.30
CA LEU A 39 9.60 1.74 -10.69
C LEU A 39 9.66 2.37 -12.09
N ALA A 40 8.93 1.82 -13.06
CA ALA A 40 8.88 2.37 -14.41
C ALA A 40 8.31 3.80 -14.41
N THR A 41 7.23 4.03 -13.65
CA THR A 41 6.60 5.35 -13.55
C THR A 41 7.49 6.36 -12.81
N LEU A 42 8.20 5.91 -11.77
CA LEU A 42 9.17 6.72 -11.04
C LEU A 42 10.35 7.12 -11.93
N ILE A 43 10.93 6.18 -12.68
CA ILE A 43 12.02 6.46 -13.61
C ILE A 43 11.56 7.46 -14.67
N ALA A 44 10.37 7.26 -15.26
CA ALA A 44 9.81 8.20 -16.22
C ALA A 44 9.65 9.60 -15.63
N CYS A 45 9.14 9.70 -14.39
CA CYS A 45 9.01 10.97 -13.68
C CYS A 45 10.37 11.65 -13.45
N LEU A 46 11.42 10.88 -13.10
CA LEU A 46 12.76 11.39 -12.88
C LEU A 46 13.43 11.89 -14.17
N VAL A 47 13.26 11.15 -15.28
CA VAL A 47 13.78 11.57 -16.60
C VAL A 47 13.08 12.84 -17.07
N ILE A 48 11.76 12.92 -16.96
CA ILE A 48 11.03 14.15 -17.31
C ILE A 48 11.50 15.32 -16.44
N ARG A 49 11.78 15.06 -15.16
CA ARG A 49 12.24 16.07 -14.20
C ARG A 49 13.67 16.53 -14.47
N SER A 50 14.58 15.66 -14.93
CA SER A 50 15.95 16.07 -15.27
C SER A 50 16.03 16.99 -16.49
N GLU A 51 15.03 16.94 -17.37
CA GLU A 51 14.93 17.79 -18.57
C GLU A 51 14.21 19.12 -18.30
N THR A 52 13.69 19.36 -17.08
CA THR A 52 13.00 20.61 -16.72
C THR A 52 13.88 21.49 -15.84
N ASP A 53 14.50 22.51 -16.45
CA ASP A 53 15.58 23.32 -15.86
C ASP A 53 15.22 24.24 -14.67
N ASN A 54 13.97 24.31 -14.19
CA ASN A 54 13.59 25.45 -13.32
C ASN A 54 12.42 25.22 -12.36
N TRP A 55 12.42 24.14 -11.55
CA TRP A 55 11.38 23.95 -10.52
C TRP A 55 11.76 24.55 -9.14
N ARG A 56 13.03 24.49 -8.72
CA ARG A 56 13.48 25.16 -7.47
C ARG A 56 13.66 26.65 -7.70
N ASN A 57 12.56 27.34 -7.99
CA ASN A 57 12.49 28.77 -7.73
C ASN A 57 12.67 28.92 -6.21
N ALA A 58 13.42 29.93 -5.77
CA ALA A 58 13.77 30.19 -4.36
C ALA A 58 12.56 30.32 -3.39
N GLU A 59 11.34 30.21 -3.91
CA GLU A 59 10.05 30.36 -3.23
C GLU A 59 9.26 29.05 -3.11
N THR A 60 9.74 27.91 -3.63
CA THR A 60 9.10 26.61 -3.35
C THR A 60 9.28 26.30 -1.86
N PRO A 61 8.20 26.35 -1.05
CA PRO A 61 8.33 26.18 0.40
C PRO A 61 8.97 24.82 0.66
N GLY A 62 10.03 24.81 1.48
CA GLY A 62 10.75 23.58 1.83
C GLY A 62 9.76 22.48 2.22
N LEU A 63 10.06 21.23 1.79
CA LEU A 63 9.32 19.98 2.04
C LEU A 63 8.14 20.21 2.99
N PRO A 64 6.90 20.38 2.49
CA PRO A 64 5.78 20.75 3.34
C PRO A 64 5.69 19.76 4.49
N LEU A 65 5.60 20.27 5.73
CA LEU A 65 5.53 19.47 6.96
C LEU A 65 4.55 18.29 6.88
N GLY A 66 3.54 18.38 6.00
CA GLY A 66 2.62 17.31 5.65
C GLY A 66 3.26 16.02 5.12
N LEU A 67 4.39 16.08 4.39
CA LEU A 67 5.06 14.88 3.86
C LEU A 67 5.73 14.07 4.97
N GLY A 68 6.30 14.75 5.97
CA GLY A 68 6.82 14.11 7.18
C GLY A 68 5.72 13.44 8.00
N LEU A 69 4.59 14.11 8.17
CA LEU A 69 3.42 13.57 8.87
C LEU A 69 2.85 12.34 8.16
N SER A 70 2.68 12.37 6.83
CA SER A 70 2.21 11.22 6.05
C SER A 70 3.12 10.00 6.16
N THR A 71 4.43 10.24 6.20
CA THR A 71 5.44 9.18 6.34
C THR A 71 5.40 8.58 7.75
N LEU A 72 5.30 9.43 8.78
CA LEU A 72 5.14 8.99 10.17
C LEU A 72 3.85 8.16 10.35
N LEU A 73 2.74 8.58 9.74
CA LEU A 73 1.47 7.85 9.78
C LEU A 73 1.60 6.45 9.19
N LEU A 74 2.27 6.28 8.05
CA LEU A 74 2.49 4.95 7.44
C LEU A 74 3.43 4.08 8.27
N VAL A 75 4.48 4.66 8.86
CA VAL A 75 5.39 3.93 9.77
C VAL A 75 4.62 3.44 11.00
N VAL A 76 3.79 4.30 11.59
CA VAL A 76 2.94 3.93 12.72
C VAL A 76 1.93 2.85 12.32
N LEU A 77 1.33 2.94 11.12
CA LEU A 77 0.40 1.94 10.60
C LEU A 77 1.06 0.56 10.43
N SER A 78 2.27 0.50 9.87
CA SER A 78 3.04 -0.75 9.76
C SER A 78 3.35 -1.34 11.15
N ALA A 79 3.76 -0.49 12.12
CA ALA A 79 4.00 -0.93 13.50
C ALA A 79 2.72 -1.46 14.20
N VAL A 80 1.56 -0.86 13.93
CA VAL A 80 0.26 -1.30 14.43
C VAL A 80 -0.12 -2.66 13.84
N LEU A 81 0.06 -2.86 12.52
CA LEU A 81 -0.20 -4.14 11.86
C LEU A 81 0.77 -5.24 12.32
N TYR A 82 2.02 -4.89 12.59
CA TYR A 82 3.00 -5.79 13.19
C TYR A 82 2.55 -6.29 14.58
N ARG A 83 2.05 -5.39 15.42
CA ARG A 83 1.51 -5.74 16.74
C ARG A 83 0.24 -6.57 16.64
N ALA A 84 -0.66 -6.25 15.70
CA ALA A 84 -1.88 -7.02 15.46
C ALA A 84 -1.55 -8.49 15.15
N ASP A 85 -0.58 -8.74 14.28
CA ASP A 85 -0.14 -10.09 13.92
C ASP A 85 0.37 -10.89 15.14
N ARG A 86 1.15 -10.25 16.02
CA ARG A 86 1.63 -10.88 17.27
C ARG A 86 0.52 -11.13 18.28
N LEU A 87 -0.50 -10.28 18.36
CA LEU A 87 -1.64 -10.45 19.27
C LEU A 87 -2.54 -11.60 18.84
N LEU A 88 -2.68 -11.83 17.53
CA LEU A 88 -3.41 -12.97 16.99
C LEU A 88 -2.74 -14.31 17.36
N LEU A 89 -1.40 -14.35 17.42
CA LEU A 89 -0.65 -15.52 17.91
C LEU A 89 -0.91 -15.81 19.40
N ARG A 90 -1.33 -14.81 20.17
CA ARG A 90 -1.67 -14.94 21.60
C ARG A 90 -3.17 -15.17 21.83
N ASN A 91 -3.96 -15.41 20.78
CA ASN A 91 -5.42 -15.49 20.82
C ASN A 91 -6.12 -14.27 21.46
N ALA A 92 -5.46 -13.10 21.48
CA ALA A 92 -6.01 -11.86 22.02
C ALA A 92 -6.88 -11.14 20.97
N VAL A 93 -8.03 -11.73 20.65
CA VAL A 93 -8.90 -11.33 19.51
C VAL A 93 -9.42 -9.90 19.64
N ASP A 94 -9.78 -9.45 20.85
CA ASP A 94 -10.31 -8.09 21.03
C ASP A 94 -9.22 -7.02 20.85
N SER A 95 -8.02 -7.27 21.38
CA SER A 95 -6.86 -6.39 21.13
C SER A 95 -6.46 -6.40 19.65
N PHE A 96 -6.54 -7.55 18.99
CA PHE A 96 -6.31 -7.65 17.54
C PHE A 96 -7.30 -6.77 16.74
N ARG A 97 -8.60 -6.85 17.06
CA ARG A 97 -9.64 -6.03 16.41
C ARG A 97 -9.39 -4.54 16.58
N PHE A 98 -9.02 -4.11 17.79
CA PHE A 98 -8.67 -2.71 18.05
C PHE A 98 -7.51 -2.23 17.18
N HIS A 99 -6.44 -3.03 17.05
CA HIS A 99 -5.30 -2.66 16.20
C HIS A 99 -5.67 -2.62 14.72
N LEU A 100 -6.57 -3.50 14.28
CA LEU A 100 -7.04 -3.50 12.90
C LEU A 100 -7.89 -2.25 12.59
N GLN A 101 -8.76 -1.84 13.52
CA GLN A 101 -9.52 -0.60 13.42
C GLN A 101 -8.62 0.64 13.48
N ALA A 102 -7.59 0.63 14.32
CA ALA A 102 -6.60 1.70 14.38
C ALA A 102 -5.81 1.81 13.06
N ALA A 103 -5.39 0.69 12.47
CA ALA A 103 -4.73 0.66 11.16
C ALA A 103 -5.64 1.21 10.06
N LEU A 104 -6.93 0.83 10.06
CA LEU A 104 -7.92 1.38 9.14
C LEU A 104 -8.05 2.90 9.29
N GLY A 105 -8.17 3.40 10.53
CA GLY A 105 -8.25 4.82 10.82
C GLY A 105 -7.02 5.58 10.32
N LEU A 106 -5.82 5.06 10.58
CA LEU A 106 -4.56 5.64 10.09
C LEU A 106 -4.50 5.68 8.56
N GLY A 107 -4.97 4.62 7.88
CA GLY A 107 -5.02 4.58 6.41
C GLY A 107 -5.97 5.62 5.82
N LEU A 108 -7.12 5.84 6.46
CA LEU A 108 -8.07 6.88 6.06
C LEU A 108 -7.51 8.29 6.28
N VAL A 109 -6.87 8.53 7.44
CA VAL A 109 -6.21 9.81 7.72
C VAL A 109 -5.12 10.10 6.69
N PHE A 110 -4.29 9.10 6.35
CA PHE A 110 -3.30 9.24 5.28
C PHE A 110 -3.95 9.64 3.96
N LEU A 111 -5.06 9.01 3.58
CA LEU A 111 -5.75 9.31 2.32
C LEU A 111 -6.31 10.74 2.28
N VAL A 112 -6.85 11.22 3.41
CA VAL A 112 -7.33 12.61 3.55
C VAL A 112 -6.18 13.60 3.47
N THR A 113 -5.08 13.36 4.20
CA THR A 113 -3.89 14.22 4.15
C THR A 113 -3.30 14.25 2.75
N GLN A 114 -3.24 13.09 2.08
CA GLN A 114 -2.74 12.98 0.72
C GLN A 114 -3.62 13.73 -0.29
N GLY A 115 -4.94 13.61 -0.16
CA GLY A 115 -5.91 14.33 -0.99
C GLY A 115 -5.85 15.84 -0.79
N ALA A 116 -5.76 16.30 0.46
CA ALA A 116 -5.63 17.71 0.79
C ALA A 116 -4.33 18.31 0.24
N ASN A 117 -3.20 17.61 0.37
CA ASN A 117 -1.91 18.05 -0.17
C ASN A 117 -1.90 18.06 -1.70
N THR A 118 -2.51 17.05 -2.33
CA THR A 118 -2.61 17.00 -3.79
C THR A 118 -3.47 18.16 -4.31
N MET A 119 -4.57 18.47 -3.63
CA MET A 119 -5.44 19.58 -3.99
C MET A 119 -4.77 20.95 -3.80
N SER A 120 -4.02 21.15 -2.71
CA SER A 120 -3.31 22.42 -2.49
C SER A 120 -2.26 22.67 -3.56
N VAL A 121 -1.49 21.65 -3.94
CA VAL A 121 -0.51 21.74 -5.04
C VAL A 121 -1.21 21.99 -6.38
N LEU A 122 -2.34 21.33 -6.65
CA LEU A 122 -3.09 21.52 -7.89
C LEU A 122 -3.66 22.92 -8.02
N LEU A 123 -4.19 23.48 -6.93
CA LEU A 123 -4.69 24.85 -6.88
C LEU A 123 -3.56 25.86 -7.08
N GLY A 124 -2.41 25.67 -6.43
CA GLY A 124 -1.23 26.50 -6.64
C GLY A 124 -0.75 26.50 -8.09
N ALA A 125 -0.55 25.31 -8.68
CA ALA A 125 -0.11 25.17 -10.07
C ALA A 125 -1.12 25.75 -11.08
N SER A 126 -2.43 25.66 -10.79
CA SER A 126 -3.48 26.22 -11.63
C SER A 126 -3.51 27.74 -11.60
N LEU A 127 -3.26 28.34 -10.43
CA LEU A 127 -3.19 29.80 -10.26
C LEU A 127 -1.96 30.40 -10.96
N GLU A 128 -0.85 29.67 -11.01
CA GLU A 128 0.39 30.08 -11.69
C GLU A 128 0.40 29.75 -13.20
N GLY A 129 -0.62 29.05 -13.72
CA GLY A 129 -0.70 28.69 -15.14
C GLY A 129 0.33 27.65 -15.60
N VAL A 130 1.04 26.99 -14.67
CA VAL A 130 2.13 26.06 -14.98
C VAL A 130 1.56 24.68 -15.32
N ARG A 131 1.59 24.31 -16.60
CA ARG A 131 1.19 22.99 -17.12
C ARG A 131 2.36 22.29 -17.77
N THR A 132 3.27 21.75 -16.97
CA THR A 132 4.43 21.01 -17.45
C THR A 132 4.22 19.51 -17.34
N LEU A 133 4.88 18.74 -18.22
CA LEU A 133 4.86 17.28 -18.18
C LEU A 133 5.41 16.73 -16.84
N ALA A 134 6.32 17.46 -16.19
CA ALA A 134 6.85 17.14 -14.87
C ALA A 134 5.77 17.18 -13.77
N ILE A 135 4.87 18.17 -13.78
CA ILE A 135 3.77 18.26 -12.82
C ILE A 135 2.77 17.12 -13.04
N TYR A 136 2.43 16.84 -14.30
CA TYR A 136 1.51 15.74 -14.62
C TYR A 136 2.07 14.36 -14.21
N SER A 137 3.36 14.12 -14.45
CA SER A 137 4.01 12.86 -14.04
C SER A 137 4.07 12.70 -12.52
N PHE A 138 4.31 13.79 -11.78
CA PHE A 138 4.21 13.80 -10.31
C PHE A 138 2.80 13.43 -9.83
N PHE A 139 1.76 14.07 -10.38
CA PHE A 139 0.36 13.78 -10.02
C PHE A 139 -0.05 12.36 -10.41
N LEU A 140 0.43 11.85 -11.55
CA LEU A 140 0.16 10.48 -11.99
C LEU A 140 0.77 9.47 -11.02
N LEU A 141 2.04 9.62 -10.67
CA LEU A 141 2.73 8.72 -9.73
C LEU A 141 2.09 8.78 -8.33
N THR A 142 1.79 9.98 -7.85
CA THR A 142 1.13 10.19 -6.55
C THR A 142 -0.30 9.66 -6.52
N GLY A 143 -1.06 9.88 -7.59
CA GLY A 143 -2.43 9.39 -7.75
C GLY A 143 -2.47 7.86 -7.86
N LEU A 144 -1.52 7.26 -8.58
CA LEU A 144 -1.37 5.81 -8.66
C LEU A 144 -1.09 5.22 -7.27
N HIS A 145 -0.21 5.84 -6.48
CA HIS A 145 0.04 5.43 -5.11
C HIS A 145 -1.22 5.53 -4.25
N ALA A 146 -1.93 6.66 -4.29
CA ALA A 146 -3.16 6.86 -3.55
C ALA A 146 -4.24 5.83 -3.91
N LEU A 147 -4.36 5.46 -5.19
CA LEU A 147 -5.27 4.41 -5.65
C LEU A 147 -4.96 3.04 -5.03
N HIS A 148 -3.67 2.70 -4.92
CA HIS A 148 -3.27 1.45 -4.27
C HIS A 148 -3.51 1.50 -2.75
N VAL A 149 -3.26 2.62 -2.10
CA VAL A 149 -3.61 2.81 -0.68
C VAL A 149 -5.12 2.65 -0.47
N LEU A 150 -5.95 3.20 -1.35
CA LEU A 150 -7.40 2.99 -1.32
C LEU A 150 -7.75 1.49 -1.45
N GLY A 151 -7.08 0.75 -2.34
CA GLY A 151 -7.22 -0.71 -2.43
C GLY A 151 -6.86 -1.43 -1.12
N GLY A 152 -5.79 -0.99 -0.46
CA GLY A 152 -5.38 -1.51 0.86
C GLY A 152 -6.37 -1.21 1.98
N VAL A 153 -6.98 -0.02 1.96
CA VAL A 153 -8.04 0.38 2.89
C VAL A 153 -9.28 -0.48 2.68
N VAL A 154 -9.67 -0.74 1.42
CA VAL A 154 -10.78 -1.65 1.11
C VAL A 154 -10.49 -3.07 1.64
N ALA A 155 -9.26 -3.57 1.44
CA ALA A 155 -8.86 -4.86 1.99
C ALA A 155 -8.91 -4.90 3.54
N LEU A 156 -8.51 -3.81 4.21
CA LEU A 156 -8.66 -3.67 5.67
C LEU A 156 -10.13 -3.63 6.09
N LEU A 157 -11.00 -2.94 5.36
CA LEU A 157 -12.44 -2.90 5.64
C LEU A 157 -13.04 -4.31 5.61
N PHE A 158 -12.77 -5.08 4.55
CA PHE A 158 -13.20 -6.48 4.47
C PHE A 158 -12.67 -7.32 5.63
N LEU A 159 -11.41 -7.11 6.01
CA LEU A 159 -10.81 -7.84 7.13
C LEU A 159 -11.46 -7.45 8.47
N THR A 160 -11.75 -6.16 8.71
CA THR A 160 -12.43 -5.67 9.93
C THR A 160 -13.89 -6.12 10.03
N GLY A 161 -14.57 -6.33 8.90
CA GLY A 161 -15.96 -6.79 8.84
C GLY A 161 -16.12 -8.29 9.08
N ALA A 162 -15.04 -9.06 9.18
CA ALA A 162 -15.10 -10.50 9.41
C ALA A 162 -15.65 -10.81 10.83
N ARG A 163 -16.65 -11.70 10.91
CA ARG A 163 -17.30 -12.08 12.18
C ARG A 163 -16.42 -12.98 13.07
N GLU A 164 -15.55 -13.78 12.47
CA GLU A 164 -14.72 -14.76 13.18
C GLU A 164 -13.24 -14.57 12.86
N TYR A 165 -12.46 -14.32 13.91
CA TYR A 165 -11.01 -14.27 13.84
C TYR A 165 -10.45 -15.48 14.59
N SER A 166 -9.62 -16.26 13.91
CA SER A 166 -8.92 -17.41 14.47
C SER A 166 -7.50 -17.46 13.91
N SER A 167 -6.57 -18.09 14.64
CA SER A 167 -5.21 -18.35 14.17
C SER A 167 -5.21 -19.13 12.84
N SER A 168 -6.24 -19.92 12.56
CA SER A 168 -6.43 -20.62 11.28
C SER A 168 -6.76 -19.68 10.10
N LYS A 169 -7.24 -18.46 10.37
CA LYS A 169 -7.53 -17.41 9.37
C LYS A 169 -6.44 -16.32 9.34
N ARG A 170 -5.30 -16.55 10.02
CA ARG A 170 -4.15 -15.62 10.09
C ARG A 170 -3.55 -15.29 8.73
N GLU A 171 -3.65 -16.21 7.76
CA GLU A 171 -3.12 -16.02 6.40
C GLU A 171 -3.61 -14.72 5.77
N GLY A 172 -4.90 -14.37 5.88
CA GLY A 172 -5.44 -13.12 5.33
C GLY A 172 -4.83 -11.87 5.96
N VAL A 173 -4.58 -11.89 7.28
CA VAL A 173 -3.94 -10.79 8.01
C VAL A 173 -2.49 -10.61 7.56
N VAL A 174 -1.76 -11.71 7.39
CA VAL A 174 -0.36 -11.68 6.93
C VAL A 174 -0.27 -11.12 5.52
N LEU A 175 -1.17 -11.51 4.62
CA LEU A 175 -1.23 -11.00 3.26
C LEU A 175 -1.52 -9.49 3.22
N VAL A 176 -2.53 -9.04 3.97
CA VAL A 176 -2.86 -7.60 4.08
C VAL A 176 -1.68 -6.82 4.66
N ARG A 177 -1.03 -7.35 5.70
CA ARG A 177 0.16 -6.73 6.28
C ARG A 177 1.29 -6.59 5.24
N ARG A 178 1.62 -7.65 4.49
CA ARG A 178 2.65 -7.61 3.44
C ARG A 178 2.34 -6.54 2.38
N TYR A 179 1.07 -6.41 2.00
CA TYR A 179 0.63 -5.38 1.06
C TYR A 179 0.85 -3.96 1.62
N TRP A 180 0.50 -3.71 2.88
CA TRP A 180 0.73 -2.40 3.51
C TRP A 180 2.22 -2.09 3.72
N ASP A 181 3.02 -3.09 4.10
CA ASP A 181 4.48 -2.95 4.23
C ASP A 181 5.11 -2.59 2.87
N PHE A 182 4.62 -3.17 1.76
CA PHE A 182 5.01 -2.79 0.41
C PHE A 182 4.63 -1.34 0.06
N LEU A 183 3.41 -0.90 0.38
CA LEU A 183 2.99 0.48 0.13
C LEU A 183 3.88 1.48 0.88
N LEU A 184 4.24 1.19 2.13
CA LEU A 184 5.18 2.00 2.89
C LEU A 184 6.55 2.07 2.20
N ALA A 185 7.08 0.94 1.73
CA ALA A 185 8.36 0.89 1.04
C ALA A 185 8.35 1.75 -0.24
N VAL A 186 7.31 1.63 -1.07
CA VAL A 186 7.14 2.46 -2.28
C VAL A 186 7.05 3.94 -1.92
N TRP A 187 6.28 4.28 -0.89
CA TRP A 187 6.15 5.67 -0.44
C TRP A 187 7.47 6.28 0.01
N LEU A 188 8.29 5.53 0.75
CA LEU A 188 9.62 5.99 1.18
C LEU A 188 10.55 6.25 -0.01
N VAL A 189 10.53 5.37 -1.02
CA VAL A 189 11.32 5.56 -2.25
C VAL A 189 10.86 6.80 -3.01
N MET A 190 9.54 6.99 -3.16
CA MET A 190 8.98 8.19 -3.78
C MET A 190 9.39 9.47 -3.03
N MET A 191 9.30 9.45 -1.70
CA MET A 191 9.71 10.57 -0.86
C MET A 191 11.20 10.90 -1.00
N ALA A 192 12.06 9.87 -1.01
CA ALA A 192 13.48 10.07 -1.23
C ALA A 192 13.75 10.69 -2.62
N ALA A 193 13.08 10.20 -3.66
CA ALA A 193 13.20 10.74 -5.01
C ALA A 193 12.77 12.21 -5.09
N PHE A 194 11.64 12.59 -4.46
CA PHE A 194 11.17 13.98 -4.43
C PHE A 194 12.00 14.89 -3.52
N ALA A 195 12.72 14.34 -2.55
CA ALA A 195 13.61 15.13 -1.70
C ALA A 195 14.95 15.46 -2.38
N ILE A 196 15.43 14.56 -3.25
CA ILE A 196 16.72 14.71 -3.96
C ILE A 196 16.59 15.69 -5.14
N PHE A 197 15.45 15.69 -5.85
CA PHE A 197 15.19 16.50 -7.05
C PHE A 197 14.07 17.51 -6.83
#